data_AF-A0A226WU61-F1
#
_entry.id   AF-A0A226WU61-F1
#
_cell.length_a   1.000
_cell.length_b   1.000
_cell.length_c   1.000
_cell.angle_alpha   90.00
_cell.angle_beta   90.00
_cell.angle_gamma   90.00
#
_symmetry.space_group_name_H-M   'P 1'
#
loop_
_entity.id
_entity.type
_entity.pdbx_description
1 polymer ?
#
loop_
_entity_poly.entity_id
_entity_poly.type
_entity_poly.pdbx_seq_one_letter_code
_entity_poly.pdbx_strand_id
1 'polypeptide(L)'
;MHSAAANAALFVEALYDGLYEISSRQATGPAPWNFVNSVLAPTGYAIQPPHLVIGQGRAPVPVAERVPSLDEVANERIQRSLAESERLLNSGKYRLAVQEILWLLETVSTTFEGSEHEDGTVTGKYFNRIIGDLKRFNRGRVLGEVVSWMEKLHGYLSSPTGGGIRHGAVLSDSYELSEGEARLFCDLTRSYLSYLLHEHQRLGLR
;
A
#
# COMPACT_ATOMS: atom_id res chain seq x y z
N MET A 1 -43.59 7.75 18.43
CA MET A 1 -42.34 7.74 17.64
C MET A 1 -41.15 8.45 18.30
N HIS A 2 -41.29 9.61 18.96
CA HIS A 2 -40.15 10.35 19.54
C HIS A 2 -39.29 9.53 20.53
N SER A 3 -39.90 8.67 21.33
CA SER A 3 -39.18 7.83 22.32
C SER A 3 -38.48 6.61 21.71
N ALA A 4 -38.87 6.18 20.51
CA ALA A 4 -38.34 4.99 19.85
C ALA A 4 -37.14 5.29 18.94
N ALA A 5 -36.92 6.55 18.58
CA ALA A 5 -35.83 6.96 17.67
C ALA A 5 -34.42 6.66 18.22
N ALA A 6 -34.28 6.47 19.54
CA ALA A 6 -33.00 6.17 20.18
C ALA A 6 -32.64 4.66 20.18
N ASN A 7 -33.54 3.77 19.73
CA ASN A 7 -33.32 2.34 19.74
C ASN A 7 -33.87 1.71 18.44
N ALA A 8 -32.98 1.14 17.64
CA ALA A 8 -33.32 0.59 16.33
C ALA A 8 -34.42 -0.50 16.40
N ALA A 9 -34.39 -1.39 17.40
CA ALA A 9 -35.41 -2.42 17.54
C ALA A 9 -36.79 -1.80 17.85
N LEU A 10 -36.85 -0.87 18.81
CA LEU A 10 -38.10 -0.18 19.17
C LEU A 10 -38.64 0.68 18.02
N PHE A 11 -37.76 1.27 17.20
CA PHE A 11 -38.17 2.01 16.01
C PHE A 11 -38.81 1.09 14.97
N VAL A 12 -38.22 -0.08 14.73
CA VAL A 12 -38.72 -1.06 13.75
C VAL A 12 -40.04 -1.68 14.21
N GLU A 13 -40.21 -1.95 15.50
CA GLU A 13 -41.50 -2.36 16.07
C GLU A 13 -42.58 -1.28 15.89
N ALA A 14 -42.26 -0.02 16.22
CA ALA A 14 -43.21 1.07 16.03
C ALA A 14 -43.57 1.32 14.55
N LEU A 15 -42.63 1.04 13.63
CA LEU A 15 -42.87 1.08 12.19
C LEU A 15 -43.84 -0.03 11.74
N TYR A 16 -43.67 -1.24 12.26
CA TYR A 16 -44.58 -2.36 12.00
C TYR A 16 -46.01 -2.02 12.43
N ASP A 17 -46.19 -1.56 13.66
CA ASP A 17 -47.51 -1.20 14.22
C ASP A 17 -48.21 -0.14 13.36
N GLY A 18 -47.48 0.92 12.96
CA GLY A 18 -48.04 1.98 12.13
C GLY A 18 -48.46 1.50 10.73
N LEU A 19 -47.65 0.67 10.07
CA LEU A 19 -47.96 0.12 8.75
C LEU A 19 -49.11 -0.90 8.81
N TYR A 20 -49.19 -1.67 9.90
CA TYR A 20 -50.29 -2.59 10.15
C TYR A 20 -51.61 -1.81 10.39
N GLU A 21 -51.58 -0.77 11.21
CA GLU A 21 -52.74 0.07 11.50
C GLU A 21 -53.28 0.75 10.22
N ILE A 22 -52.39 1.28 9.37
CA ILE A 22 -52.78 1.89 8.08
C ILE A 22 -53.39 0.85 7.14
N SER A 23 -52.75 -0.31 6.97
CA SER A 23 -53.25 -1.37 6.06
C SER A 23 -54.54 -2.02 6.57
N SER A 24 -54.79 -2.01 7.88
CA SER A 24 -56.05 -2.51 8.47
C SER A 24 -57.23 -1.54 8.33
N ARG A 25 -56.96 -0.23 8.23
CA ARG A 25 -58.00 0.83 8.17
C ARG A 25 -58.33 1.28 6.75
N GLN A 26 -57.44 1.08 5.79
CA GLN A 26 -57.64 1.46 4.39
C GLN A 26 -57.63 0.21 3.51
N ALA A 27 -58.50 0.16 2.49
CA ALA A 27 -58.55 -0.93 1.52
C ALA A 27 -57.37 -0.90 0.52
N THR A 28 -56.17 -0.55 0.99
CA THR A 28 -54.95 -0.35 0.20
C THR A 28 -54.11 -1.62 0.05
N GLY A 29 -54.56 -2.75 0.63
CA GLY A 29 -53.87 -4.03 0.58
C GLY A 29 -52.82 -4.18 1.70
N PRO A 30 -52.15 -5.35 1.80
CA PRO A 30 -51.15 -5.60 2.82
C PRO A 30 -49.94 -4.67 2.64
N ALA A 31 -49.29 -4.29 3.75
CA ALA A 31 -48.08 -3.48 3.68
C ALA A 31 -46.98 -4.19 2.85
N PRO A 32 -46.18 -3.45 2.07
CA PRO A 32 -45.19 -4.02 1.16
C PRO A 32 -43.93 -4.48 1.92
N TRP A 33 -44.05 -5.56 2.70
CA TRP A 33 -43.00 -6.05 3.61
C TRP A 33 -41.66 -6.34 2.92
N ASN A 34 -41.67 -6.75 1.65
CA ASN A 34 -40.45 -6.94 0.87
C ASN A 34 -39.66 -5.63 0.68
N PHE A 35 -40.35 -4.52 0.42
CA PHE A 35 -39.74 -3.20 0.31
C PHE A 35 -39.28 -2.68 1.68
N VAL A 36 -40.09 -2.88 2.72
CA VAL A 36 -39.70 -2.49 4.09
C VAL A 36 -38.43 -3.23 4.51
N ASN A 37 -38.35 -4.53 4.29
CA ASN A 37 -37.17 -5.33 4.64
C ASN A 37 -35.94 -5.02 3.78
N SER A 38 -36.09 -4.55 2.54
CA SER A 38 -34.93 -4.09 1.75
C SER A 38 -34.33 -2.80 2.33
N VAL A 39 -35.16 -1.92 2.89
CA VAL A 39 -34.71 -0.71 3.59
C VAL A 39 -34.12 -1.05 4.95
N LEU A 40 -34.63 -2.07 5.64
CA LEU A 40 -34.12 -2.51 6.95
C LEU A 40 -32.83 -3.34 6.86
N ALA A 41 -32.50 -3.92 5.71
CA ALA A 41 -31.34 -4.80 5.53
C ALA A 41 -30.01 -4.26 6.11
N PRO A 42 -29.64 -2.97 5.96
CA PRO A 42 -28.41 -2.43 6.54
C PRO A 42 -28.37 -2.42 8.07
N THR A 43 -29.53 -2.48 8.73
CA THR A 43 -29.66 -2.44 10.20
C THR A 43 -29.49 -3.82 10.85
N GLY A 44 -29.51 -4.90 10.06
CA GLY A 44 -29.49 -6.28 10.57
C GLY A 44 -30.84 -6.78 11.12
N TYR A 45 -31.90 -5.99 11.01
CA TYR A 45 -33.26 -6.38 11.38
C TYR A 45 -34.13 -6.66 10.15
N ALA A 46 -35.14 -7.51 10.32
CA ALA A 46 -36.19 -7.75 9.34
C ALA A 46 -37.53 -7.97 10.06
N ILE A 47 -38.62 -7.58 9.41
CA ILE A 47 -39.98 -7.82 9.87
C ILE A 47 -40.51 -9.05 9.13
N GLN A 48 -40.83 -10.10 9.88
CA GLN A 48 -41.59 -11.25 9.41
C GLN A 48 -42.89 -11.29 10.19
N PRO A 49 -43.97 -10.63 9.70
CA PRO A 49 -45.17 -10.40 10.48
C PRO A 49 -45.69 -11.68 11.17
N PRO A 50 -46.02 -11.64 12.47
CA PRO A 50 -46.05 -10.45 13.34
C PRO A 50 -44.74 -10.16 14.10
N HIS A 51 -43.63 -10.81 13.75
CA HIS A 51 -42.41 -10.80 14.55
C HIS A 51 -41.29 -9.94 13.95
N LEU A 52 -40.59 -9.21 14.82
CA LEU A 52 -39.26 -8.68 14.52
C LEU A 52 -38.24 -9.81 14.62
N VAL A 53 -37.44 -10.01 13.57
CA VAL A 53 -36.39 -11.03 13.51
C VAL A 53 -35.05 -10.39 13.17
N ILE A 54 -33.96 -11.07 13.51
CA ILE A 54 -32.62 -10.71 13.02
C ILE A 54 -32.55 -11.13 11.54
N GLY A 55 -32.28 -10.16 10.67
CA GLY A 55 -32.14 -10.37 9.24
C GLY A 55 -30.79 -10.99 8.86
N GLN A 56 -30.47 -10.98 7.56
CA GLN A 56 -29.13 -11.31 7.06
C GLN A 56 -28.14 -10.23 7.55
N GLY A 57 -27.63 -10.40 8.77
CA GLY A 57 -26.60 -9.54 9.32
C GLY A 57 -25.36 -9.59 8.42
N ARG A 58 -24.76 -8.44 8.16
CA ARG A 58 -23.44 -8.36 7.54
C ARG A 58 -22.50 -9.26 8.33
N ALA A 59 -21.89 -10.26 7.69
CA ALA A 59 -20.93 -11.14 8.35
C ALA A 59 -19.92 -10.26 9.13
N PRO A 60 -19.61 -10.58 10.39
CA PRO A 60 -18.62 -9.83 11.16
C PRO A 60 -17.34 -9.75 10.34
N VAL A 61 -16.79 -8.54 10.17
CA VAL A 61 -15.48 -8.40 9.53
C VAL A 61 -14.48 -9.10 10.45
N PRO A 62 -13.80 -10.17 10.01
CA PRO A 62 -12.81 -10.82 10.86
C PRO A 62 -11.71 -9.82 11.18
N VAL A 63 -11.56 -9.50 12.46
CA VAL A 63 -10.44 -8.70 12.95
C VAL A 63 -9.25 -9.65 13.05
N ALA A 64 -8.14 -9.31 12.38
CA ALA A 64 -6.93 -10.12 12.45
C ALA A 64 -6.47 -10.25 13.91
N GLU A 65 -6.27 -11.48 14.40
CA GLU A 65 -5.82 -11.76 15.78
C GLU A 65 -4.49 -11.10 16.13
N ARG A 66 -3.68 -10.80 15.09
CA ARG A 66 -2.44 -10.08 15.20
C ARG A 66 -2.31 -9.09 14.03
N VAL A 67 -2.20 -7.80 14.37
CA VAL A 67 -1.79 -6.78 13.41
C VAL A 67 -0.25 -6.85 13.31
N PRO A 68 0.32 -7.05 12.11
CA PRO A 68 1.77 -7.08 11.94
C PRO A 68 2.38 -5.72 12.31
N SER A 69 3.60 -5.73 12.83
CA SER A 69 4.31 -4.46 13.08
C SER A 69 4.67 -3.77 11.75
N LEU A 70 4.95 -2.46 11.81
CA LEU A 70 5.42 -1.72 10.64
C LEU A 70 6.71 -2.33 10.07
N ASP A 71 7.62 -2.78 10.94
CA ASP A 71 8.87 -3.44 10.55
C ASP A 71 8.62 -4.76 9.81
N GLU A 72 7.64 -5.55 10.28
CA GLU A 72 7.25 -6.80 9.62
C GLU A 72 6.68 -6.52 8.22
N VAL A 73 5.81 -5.53 8.09
CA VAL A 73 5.23 -5.13 6.79
C VAL A 73 6.31 -4.57 5.85
N ALA A 74 7.24 -3.77 6.37
CA ALA A 74 8.35 -3.21 5.60
C ALA A 74 9.29 -4.31 5.10
N ASN A 75 9.69 -5.24 5.98
CA ASN A 75 10.55 -6.36 5.61
C ASN A 75 9.85 -7.27 4.59
N GLU A 76 8.56 -7.58 4.78
CA GLU A 76 7.81 -8.37 3.81
C GLU A 76 7.79 -7.70 2.43
N ARG A 77 7.62 -6.37 2.39
CA ARG A 77 7.64 -5.60 1.14
C ARG A 77 9.01 -5.64 0.45
N ILE A 78 10.10 -5.52 1.21
CA ILE A 78 11.47 -5.66 0.70
C ILE A 78 11.68 -7.05 0.09
N GLN A 79 11.35 -8.11 0.84
CA GLN A 79 11.54 -9.49 0.38
C GLN A 79 10.69 -9.79 -0.85
N ARG A 80 9.44 -9.32 -0.89
CA ARG A 80 8.54 -9.48 -2.03
C ARG A 80 9.11 -8.83 -3.29
N SER A 81 9.61 -7.61 -3.18
CA SER A 81 10.18 -6.87 -4.31
C SER A 81 11.48 -7.51 -4.83
N LEU A 82 12.35 -7.97 -3.93
CA LEU A 82 13.55 -8.75 -4.29
C LEU A 82 13.20 -10.04 -5.05
N ALA A 83 12.23 -10.80 -4.54
CA ALA A 83 11.77 -12.04 -5.16
C ALA A 83 11.09 -11.78 -6.51
N GLU A 84 10.31 -10.71 -6.63
CA GLU A 84 9.66 -10.34 -7.88
C GLU A 84 10.67 -9.94 -8.96
N SER A 85 11.66 -9.12 -8.62
CA SER A 85 12.75 -8.77 -9.54
C SER A 85 13.48 -10.03 -10.05
N GLU A 86 13.77 -10.98 -9.16
CA GLU A 86 14.40 -12.25 -9.54
C GLU A 86 13.51 -13.11 -10.45
N ARG A 87 12.22 -13.20 -10.14
CA ARG A 87 11.24 -13.91 -10.97
C ARG A 87 11.15 -13.28 -12.37
N LEU A 88 11.17 -11.96 -12.45
CA LEU A 88 11.14 -11.22 -13.71
C LEU A 88 12.41 -11.46 -14.54
N LEU A 89 13.60 -11.46 -13.92
CA LEU A 89 14.86 -11.83 -14.59
C LEU A 89 14.78 -13.23 -15.20
N ASN A 90 14.39 -14.22 -14.39
CA ASN A 90 14.33 -15.62 -14.82
C ASN A 90 13.23 -15.87 -15.87
N SER A 91 12.27 -14.95 -16.00
CA SER A 91 11.21 -14.99 -17.03
C SER A 91 11.56 -14.19 -18.29
N GLY A 92 12.79 -13.70 -18.43
CA GLY A 92 13.21 -12.86 -19.58
C GLY A 92 12.63 -11.44 -19.57
N LYS A 93 11.97 -11.03 -18.48
CA LYS A 93 11.33 -9.71 -18.33
C LYS A 93 12.32 -8.68 -17.78
N TYR A 94 13.44 -8.52 -18.47
CA TYR A 94 14.62 -7.79 -18.03
C TYR A 94 14.36 -6.34 -17.60
N ARG A 95 13.66 -5.56 -18.43
CA ARG A 95 13.31 -4.16 -18.09
C ARG A 95 12.48 -4.08 -16.82
N LEU A 96 11.49 -4.96 -16.67
CA LEU A 96 10.62 -4.98 -15.50
C LEU A 96 11.39 -5.39 -14.24
N ALA A 97 12.34 -6.32 -14.36
CA ALA A 97 13.18 -6.72 -13.24
C ALA A 97 14.04 -5.58 -12.71
N VAL A 98 14.67 -4.83 -13.62
CA VAL A 98 15.49 -3.66 -13.27
C VAL A 98 14.62 -2.51 -12.75
N GLN A 99 13.41 -2.33 -13.29
CA GLN A 99 12.47 -1.33 -12.78
C GLN A 99 12.04 -1.64 -11.34
N GLU A 100 11.72 -2.90 -11.05
CA GLU A 100 11.31 -3.36 -9.71
C GLU A 100 12.40 -3.10 -8.66
N ILE A 101 13.66 -3.47 -8.97
CA ILE A 101 14.76 -3.30 -8.02
C ILE A 101 15.18 -1.82 -7.86
N LEU A 102 15.06 -1.02 -8.92
CA LEU A 102 15.32 0.42 -8.86
C LEU A 102 14.25 1.13 -8.03
N TRP A 103 12.98 0.74 -8.18
CA TRP A 103 11.89 1.20 -7.32
C TRP A 103 12.14 0.88 -5.84
N LEU A 104 12.63 -0.34 -5.56
CA LEU A 104 12.98 -0.73 -4.19
C LEU A 104 14.13 0.11 -3.63
N LEU A 105 15.16 0.40 -4.44
CA LEU A 105 16.26 1.29 -4.05
C LEU A 105 15.76 2.68 -3.67
N GLU A 106 14.86 3.26 -4.47
CA GLU A 106 14.22 4.54 -4.16
C GLU A 106 13.47 4.48 -2.83
N THR A 107 12.68 3.43 -2.62
CA THR A 107 11.87 3.22 -1.41
C THR A 107 12.73 3.03 -0.16
N VAL A 108 13.79 2.22 -0.21
CA VAL A 108 14.69 2.04 0.93
C VAL A 108 15.46 3.33 1.22
N SER A 109 15.84 4.10 0.21
CA SER A 109 16.56 5.36 0.42
C SER A 109 15.73 6.36 1.24
N THR A 110 14.39 6.38 1.10
CA THR A 110 13.54 7.30 1.88
C THR A 110 13.62 7.10 3.39
N THR A 111 14.04 5.92 3.85
CA THR A 111 14.22 5.64 5.29
C THR A 111 15.32 6.48 5.94
N PHE A 112 16.22 7.06 5.15
CA PHE A 112 17.27 7.94 5.65
C PHE A 112 16.84 9.41 5.82
N GLU A 113 15.64 9.79 5.36
CA GLU A 113 15.09 11.13 5.58
C GLU A 113 14.98 11.40 7.09
N GLY A 114 15.44 12.58 7.54
CA GLY A 114 15.42 12.97 8.94
C GLY A 114 16.60 12.45 9.76
N SER A 115 17.50 11.62 9.19
CA SER A 115 18.72 11.22 9.89
C SER A 115 19.65 12.41 10.15
N GLU A 116 20.12 12.54 11.39
CA GLU A 116 21.03 13.60 11.83
C GLU A 116 22.50 13.19 11.64
N HIS A 117 23.29 14.08 11.05
CA HIS A 117 24.73 13.95 10.88
C HIS A 117 25.41 15.24 11.38
N GLU A 118 26.72 15.19 11.64
CA GLU A 118 27.50 16.35 12.11
C GLU A 118 27.36 17.57 11.17
N ASP A 119 27.30 17.31 9.87
CA ASP A 119 27.18 18.31 8.81
C ASP A 119 25.73 18.71 8.47
N GLY A 120 24.73 18.15 9.19
CA GLY A 120 23.30 18.49 9.04
C GLY A 120 22.37 17.28 8.99
N THR A 121 21.09 17.54 8.74
CA THR A 121 20.04 16.51 8.64
C THR A 121 19.79 16.14 7.19
N VAL A 122 19.51 14.86 6.91
CA VAL A 122 19.09 14.43 5.57
C VAL A 122 17.68 14.94 5.29
N THR A 123 17.52 15.69 4.20
CA THR A 123 16.28 16.41 3.89
C THR A 123 15.60 15.91 2.62
N GLY A 124 14.27 15.97 2.58
CA GLY A 124 13.48 15.76 1.37
C GLY A 124 13.10 14.31 1.10
N LYS A 125 12.18 14.14 0.16
CA LYS A 125 11.46 12.87 -0.08
C LYS A 125 11.91 12.12 -1.34
N TYR A 126 12.83 12.71 -2.10
CA TYR A 126 13.24 12.19 -3.40
C TYR A 126 14.64 11.60 -3.34
N PHE A 127 14.84 10.47 -4.02
CA PHE A 127 16.09 9.73 -4.07
C PHE A 127 17.33 10.61 -4.25
N ASN A 128 17.38 11.42 -5.32
CA ASN A 128 18.54 12.27 -5.62
C ASN A 128 18.88 13.26 -4.49
N ARG A 129 17.87 13.77 -3.79
CA ARG A 129 18.09 14.70 -2.69
C ARG A 129 18.69 13.98 -1.48
N ILE A 130 18.08 12.85 -1.09
CA ILE A 130 18.53 12.04 0.04
C ILE A 130 19.95 11.52 -0.19
N ILE A 131 20.21 10.96 -1.38
CA ILE A 131 21.52 10.47 -1.78
C ILE A 131 22.56 11.58 -1.81
N GLY A 132 22.19 12.77 -2.28
CA GLY A 132 23.06 13.95 -2.25
C GLY A 132 23.45 14.38 -0.84
N ASP A 133 22.49 14.40 0.10
CA ASP A 133 22.75 14.70 1.50
C ASP A 133 23.63 13.60 2.15
N LEU A 134 23.30 12.31 1.96
CA LEU A 134 24.11 11.18 2.45
C LEU A 134 25.55 11.23 1.94
N LYS A 135 25.73 11.55 0.66
CA LYS A 135 27.04 11.71 0.02
C LYS A 135 27.85 12.83 0.66
N ARG A 136 27.21 13.98 0.88
CA ARG A 136 27.86 15.15 1.50
C ARG A 136 28.30 14.82 2.93
N PHE A 137 27.41 14.26 3.73
CA PHE A 137 27.64 13.98 5.15
C PHE A 137 28.62 12.82 5.40
N ASN A 138 28.86 11.99 4.38
CA ASN A 138 29.76 10.84 4.49
C ASN A 138 30.97 10.98 3.56
N ARG A 139 31.41 12.21 3.28
CA ARG A 139 32.58 12.48 2.45
C ARG A 139 33.83 11.80 3.03
N GLY A 140 34.55 11.06 2.20
CA GLY A 140 35.74 10.31 2.60
C GLY A 140 35.45 9.01 3.35
N ARG A 141 34.18 8.61 3.50
CA ARG A 141 33.77 7.30 4.04
C ARG A 141 33.21 6.41 2.96
N VAL A 142 33.18 5.10 3.21
CA VAL A 142 32.65 4.09 2.27
C VAL A 142 31.20 4.40 1.88
N LEU A 143 30.36 4.83 2.83
CA LEU A 143 28.97 5.21 2.53
C LEU A 143 28.90 6.31 1.47
N GLY A 144 29.77 7.33 1.53
CA GLY A 144 29.84 8.41 0.54
C GLY A 144 30.19 7.93 -0.88
N GLU A 145 31.11 6.97 -0.99
CA GLU A 145 31.48 6.36 -2.28
C GLU A 145 30.35 5.49 -2.84
N VAL A 146 29.77 4.64 -1.98
CA VAL A 146 28.68 3.74 -2.36
C VAL A 146 27.47 4.52 -2.86
N VAL A 147 27.04 5.56 -2.15
CA VAL A 147 25.91 6.40 -2.61
C VAL A 147 26.26 7.18 -3.88
N SER A 148 27.53 7.52 -4.11
CA SER A 148 27.95 8.11 -5.39
C SER A 148 27.86 7.11 -6.55
N TRP A 149 28.08 5.82 -6.32
CA TRP A 149 27.87 4.79 -7.36
C TRP A 149 26.39 4.53 -7.60
N MET A 150 25.58 4.52 -6.54
CA MET A 150 24.11 4.45 -6.64
C MET A 150 23.55 5.62 -7.46
N GLU A 151 23.99 6.85 -7.17
CA GLU A 151 23.59 8.06 -7.90
C GLU A 151 23.88 7.94 -9.41
N LYS A 152 25.07 7.44 -9.78
CA LYS A 152 25.45 7.22 -11.17
C LYS A 152 24.61 6.14 -11.85
N LEU A 153 24.40 5.00 -11.17
CA LEU A 153 23.58 3.92 -11.70
C LEU A 153 22.13 4.38 -11.92
N HIS A 154 21.53 4.98 -10.90
CA HIS A 154 20.15 5.49 -10.95
C HIS A 154 19.99 6.55 -12.04
N GLY A 155 20.94 7.50 -12.13
CA GLY A 155 20.92 8.54 -13.16
C GLY A 155 21.01 7.98 -14.58
N TYR A 156 21.86 6.98 -14.80
CA TYR A 156 21.94 6.28 -16.09
C TYR A 156 20.63 5.57 -16.43
N LEU A 157 20.11 4.75 -15.52
CA LEU A 157 18.90 3.96 -15.76
C LEU A 157 17.65 4.82 -15.94
N SER A 158 17.53 5.92 -15.20
CA SER A 158 16.35 6.81 -15.22
C SER A 158 16.36 7.84 -16.36
N SER A 159 17.51 8.04 -17.00
CA SER A 159 17.65 8.99 -18.12
C SER A 159 16.95 8.47 -19.38
N PRO A 160 16.19 9.30 -20.11
CA PRO A 160 15.60 8.93 -21.41
C PRO A 160 16.63 8.56 -22.46
N THR A 161 17.84 9.13 -22.39
CA THR A 161 18.97 8.87 -23.30
C THR A 161 19.96 7.84 -22.76
N GLY A 162 19.74 7.34 -21.54
CA GLY A 162 20.52 6.26 -20.92
C GLY A 162 19.75 4.93 -21.01
N GLY A 163 19.34 4.39 -19.87
CA GLY A 163 18.58 3.13 -19.80
C GLY A 163 17.07 3.26 -20.07
N GLY A 164 16.51 4.46 -19.98
CA GLY A 164 15.09 4.72 -20.24
C GLY A 164 14.13 3.92 -19.34
N ILE A 165 14.58 3.50 -18.16
CA ILE A 165 13.80 2.72 -17.20
C ILE A 165 13.09 3.71 -16.27
N ARG A 166 11.80 3.96 -16.53
CA ARG A 166 10.95 4.83 -15.73
C ARG A 166 9.69 4.11 -15.30
N HIS A 167 9.13 4.53 -14.17
CA HIS A 167 7.81 4.09 -13.73
C HIS A 167 6.75 4.48 -14.79
N GLY A 168 6.21 3.49 -15.50
CA GLY A 168 4.94 3.63 -16.24
C GLY A 168 4.99 4.14 -17.68
N ALA A 169 6.14 4.26 -18.35
CA ALA A 169 6.18 4.64 -19.76
C ALA A 169 7.11 3.74 -20.59
N VAL A 170 6.51 2.94 -21.48
CA VAL A 170 7.24 2.35 -22.60
C VAL A 170 7.51 3.48 -23.58
N LEU A 171 8.74 4.00 -23.60
CA LEU A 171 9.19 4.84 -24.69
C LEU A 171 9.40 3.92 -25.90
N SER A 172 8.77 4.25 -27.02
CA SER A 172 8.69 3.42 -28.23
C SER A 172 10.03 3.11 -28.91
N ASP A 173 11.14 3.70 -28.42
CA ASP A 173 12.52 3.55 -28.91
C ASP A 173 13.50 3.13 -27.78
N SER A 174 12.99 2.54 -26.69
CA SER A 174 13.84 2.21 -25.54
C SER A 174 14.79 1.05 -25.83
N TYR A 175 16.10 1.33 -25.73
CA TYR A 175 17.19 0.35 -25.73
C TYR A 175 16.81 -0.92 -24.95
N GLU A 176 16.75 -2.08 -25.63
CA GLU A 176 16.45 -3.35 -24.99
C GLU A 176 17.65 -3.85 -24.19
N LEU A 177 17.42 -4.13 -22.89
CA LEU A 177 18.43 -4.71 -22.03
C LEU A 177 18.70 -6.16 -22.45
N SER A 178 19.97 -6.51 -22.60
CA SER A 178 20.38 -7.91 -22.63
C SER A 178 20.19 -8.57 -21.26
N GLU A 179 20.19 -9.90 -21.23
CA GLU A 179 20.16 -10.66 -19.97
C GLU A 179 21.32 -10.28 -19.05
N GLY A 180 22.53 -10.18 -19.60
CA GLY A 180 23.73 -9.86 -18.83
C GLY A 180 23.67 -8.48 -18.19
N GLU A 181 23.18 -7.48 -18.92
CA GLU A 181 22.99 -6.13 -18.39
C GLU A 181 21.92 -6.07 -17.31
N ALA A 182 20.79 -6.76 -17.52
CA ALA A 182 19.72 -6.81 -16.54
C ALA A 182 20.17 -7.48 -15.24
N ARG A 183 20.91 -8.60 -15.34
CA ARG A 183 21.51 -9.27 -14.19
C ARG A 183 22.49 -8.36 -13.47
N LEU A 184 23.43 -7.75 -14.20
CA LEU A 184 24.40 -6.81 -13.63
C LEU A 184 23.71 -5.68 -12.86
N PHE A 185 22.72 -5.01 -13.46
CA PHE A 185 22.00 -3.92 -12.81
C PHE A 185 21.22 -4.38 -11.58
N CYS A 186 20.57 -5.55 -11.64
CA CYS A 186 19.88 -6.10 -10.48
C CYS A 186 20.86 -6.46 -9.35
N ASP A 187 21.98 -7.09 -9.65
CA ASP A 187 22.95 -7.54 -8.64
C ASP A 187 23.69 -6.39 -7.97
N LEU A 188 24.06 -5.36 -8.74
CA LEU A 188 24.58 -4.11 -8.19
C LEU A 188 23.56 -3.45 -7.27
N THR A 189 22.31 -3.33 -7.72
CA THR A 189 21.25 -2.69 -6.93
C THR A 189 20.94 -3.48 -5.66
N ARG A 190 20.94 -4.82 -5.70
CA ARG A 190 20.81 -5.68 -4.51
C ARG A 190 21.96 -5.50 -3.52
N SER A 191 23.18 -5.39 -4.03
CA SER A 191 24.36 -5.14 -3.20
C SER A 191 24.25 -3.79 -2.49
N TYR A 192 23.79 -2.77 -3.20
CA TYR A 192 23.49 -1.44 -2.65
C TYR A 192 22.39 -1.46 -1.60
N LEU A 193 21.27 -2.14 -1.87
CA LEU A 193 20.17 -2.31 -0.92
C LEU A 193 20.63 -2.99 0.37
N SER A 194 21.36 -4.11 0.25
CA SER A 194 21.92 -4.81 1.40
C SER A 194 22.81 -3.88 2.22
N TYR A 195 23.71 -3.13 1.58
CA TYR A 195 24.57 -2.18 2.27
C TYR A 195 23.77 -1.08 3.00
N LEU A 196 22.77 -0.46 2.35
CA LEU A 196 21.93 0.56 2.98
C LEU A 196 21.16 0.01 4.18
N LEU A 197 20.62 -1.21 4.11
CA LEU A 197 19.91 -1.80 5.24
C LEU A 197 20.82 -2.00 6.46
N HIS A 198 22.07 -2.41 6.24
CA HIS A 198 23.06 -2.52 7.33
C HIS A 198 23.46 -1.13 7.88
N GLU A 199 23.66 -0.13 7.00
CA GLU A 199 23.99 1.22 7.42
C GLU A 199 22.85 1.91 8.18
N HIS A 200 21.60 1.66 7.78
CA HIS A 200 20.41 2.15 8.48
C HIS A 200 20.38 1.62 9.92
N GLN A 201 20.64 0.32 10.12
CA GLN A 201 20.76 -0.29 11.44
C GLN A 201 21.94 0.29 12.24
N ARG A 202 23.11 0.45 11.61
CA ARG A 202 24.31 1.01 12.24
C ARG A 202 24.09 2.45 12.73
N LEU A 203 23.33 3.24 11.98
CA LEU A 203 22.96 4.62 12.33
C LEU A 203 21.83 4.71 13.36
N GLY A 204 21.24 3.58 13.77
CA GLY A 204 20.18 3.54 14.78
C GLY A 204 18.86 4.18 14.31
N LEU A 205 18.66 4.26 12.99
CA LEU A 205 17.44 4.81 12.40
C LEU A 205 16.29 3.81 12.60
N ARG A 206 15.11 4.32 12.96
CA ARG A 206 13.88 3.55 13.19
C ARG A 206 12.88 3.79 12.07
#